data_AF-A0A7X7Q6W3-F1
#
_entry.id   AF-A0A7X7Q6W3-F1
#
_cell.length_a   1.000
_cell.length_b   1.000
_cell.length_c   1.000
_cell.angle_alpha   90.00
_cell.angle_beta   90.00
_cell.angle_gamma   90.00
#
_symmetry.space_group_name_H-M   'P 1'
#
loop_
_entity.id
_entity.type
_entity.pdbx_description
1 polymer ?
#
loop_
_entity_poly.entity_id
_entity_poly.type
_entity_poly.pdbx_seq_one_letter_code
_entity_poly.pdbx_strand_id
1 'polypeptide(L)'
;MTTTNHGEHTSLAAAFTHEHHEIDDAIEAYLASDEPEPRRRATPLLGALEALRRHIYLEEEIVFPHLPEGPLMMAMMVMHREHGELWRRMDALVGQLQDPAASGDDVDDDERARVLALLEGGTLPPGWVCRDA
;
A
#
# COMPACT_ATOMS: atom_id res chain seq x y z
N MET A 1 -45.76 14.24 -15.73
CA MET A 1 -45.66 12.86 -15.22
C MET A 1 -44.33 12.34 -15.73
N THR A 2 -43.27 12.55 -14.95
CA THR A 2 -41.88 12.33 -15.39
C THR A 2 -41.32 11.26 -14.47
N THR A 3 -41.27 10.03 -14.96
CA THR A 3 -40.70 8.88 -14.27
C THR A 3 -39.19 9.05 -14.25
N THR A 4 -38.63 9.35 -13.08
CA THR A 4 -37.19 9.27 -12.86
C THR A 4 -36.83 7.78 -12.86
N ASN A 5 -36.13 7.35 -13.91
CA ASN A 5 -35.58 6.02 -14.04
C ASN A 5 -34.50 5.87 -12.95
N HIS A 6 -34.83 5.21 -11.83
CA HIS A 6 -33.81 4.79 -10.86
C HIS A 6 -33.00 3.71 -11.55
N GLY A 7 -31.77 4.05 -11.95
CA GLY A 7 -30.81 3.10 -12.50
C GLY A 7 -30.73 1.86 -11.61
N GLU A 8 -30.58 0.71 -12.25
CA GLU A 8 -30.51 -0.62 -11.66
C GLU A 8 -29.75 -0.59 -10.32
N HIS A 9 -30.45 -0.90 -9.23
CA HIS A 9 -29.83 -1.00 -7.91
C HIS A 9 -28.88 -2.21 -7.92
N THR A 10 -27.58 -1.98 -8.10
CA THR A 10 -26.55 -3.00 -7.86
C THR A 10 -26.72 -3.54 -6.45
N SER A 11 -26.79 -4.87 -6.29
CA SER A 11 -26.90 -5.49 -4.97
C SER A 11 -25.64 -5.21 -4.15
N LEU A 12 -25.76 -5.21 -2.82
CA LEU A 12 -24.60 -5.05 -1.94
C LEU A 12 -23.50 -6.08 -2.24
N ALA A 13 -23.90 -7.33 -2.48
CA ALA A 13 -22.97 -8.38 -2.88
C ALA A 13 -22.25 -8.06 -4.19
N ALA A 14 -22.97 -7.57 -5.20
CA ALA A 14 -22.36 -7.18 -6.47
C ALA A 14 -21.40 -5.99 -6.33
N ALA A 15 -21.69 -5.04 -5.44
CA ALA A 15 -20.79 -3.93 -5.13
C ALA A 15 -19.49 -4.42 -4.45
N PHE A 16 -19.58 -5.36 -3.50
CA PHE A 16 -18.41 -5.94 -2.83
C PHE A 16 -17.56 -6.77 -3.80
N THR A 17 -18.19 -7.57 -4.66
CA THR A 17 -17.47 -8.33 -5.69
C THR A 17 -16.78 -7.42 -6.69
N HIS A 18 -17.40 -6.30 -7.06
CA HIS A 18 -16.74 -5.32 -7.91
C HIS A 18 -15.50 -4.73 -7.25
N GLU A 19 -15.59 -4.36 -5.97
CA GLU A 19 -14.45 -3.83 -5.22
C GLU A 19 -13.33 -4.87 -5.05
N HIS A 20 -13.65 -6.17 -4.88
CA HIS A 20 -12.64 -7.24 -4.88
C HIS A 20 -11.82 -7.20 -6.17
N HIS A 21 -12.48 -7.12 -7.33
CA HIS A 21 -11.79 -7.04 -8.62
C HIS A 21 -10.97 -5.75 -8.75
N GLU A 22 -11.46 -4.61 -8.29
CA GLU A 22 -10.69 -3.35 -8.34
C GLU A 22 -9.41 -3.41 -7.48
N ILE A 23 -9.49 -4.07 -6.31
CA ILE A 23 -8.32 -4.31 -5.44
C ILE A 23 -7.33 -5.25 -6.13
N ASP A 24 -7.81 -6.37 -6.69
CA ASP A 24 -7.00 -7.35 -7.39
C ASP A 24 -6.29 -6.73 -8.61
N ASP A 25 -7.04 -6.03 -9.46
CA ASP A 25 -6.53 -5.35 -10.66
C ASP A 25 -5.40 -4.36 -10.31
N ALA A 26 -5.55 -3.62 -9.21
CA ALA A 26 -4.53 -2.65 -8.76
C ALA A 26 -3.26 -3.34 -8.20
N ILE A 27 -3.41 -4.48 -7.51
CA ILE A 27 -2.27 -5.29 -7.06
C ILE A 27 -1.55 -5.93 -8.26
N GLU A 28 -2.30 -6.46 -9.21
CA GLU A 28 -1.76 -7.02 -10.45
C GLU A 28 -1.02 -5.95 -11.26
N ALA A 29 -1.57 -4.73 -11.35
CA ALA A 29 -0.91 -3.60 -11.99
C ALA A 29 0.42 -3.24 -11.31
N TYR A 30 0.50 -3.27 -9.98
CA TYR A 30 1.77 -3.10 -9.25
C TYR A 30 2.78 -4.19 -9.61
N LEU A 31 2.36 -5.46 -9.61
CA LEU A 31 3.23 -6.61 -9.87
C LEU A 31 3.73 -6.66 -11.32
N ALA A 32 2.93 -6.19 -12.27
CA ALA A 32 3.26 -6.12 -13.69
C ALA A 32 3.99 -4.84 -14.11
N SER A 33 4.13 -3.86 -13.21
CA SER A 33 4.67 -2.54 -13.53
C SER A 33 6.17 -2.59 -13.84
N ASP A 34 6.56 -1.97 -14.96
CA ASP A 34 7.95 -1.68 -15.33
C ASP A 34 8.40 -0.27 -14.92
N GLU A 35 7.59 0.44 -14.11
CA GLU A 35 7.87 1.79 -13.65
C GLU A 35 9.18 1.84 -12.84
N PRO A 36 10.21 2.58 -13.30
CA PRO A 36 11.51 2.59 -12.65
C PRO A 36 11.48 3.32 -11.30
N GLU A 37 10.66 4.38 -11.17
CA GLU A 37 10.59 5.17 -9.95
C GLU A 37 9.81 4.40 -8.86
N PRO A 38 10.47 3.94 -7.77
CA PRO A 38 9.83 3.07 -6.78
C PRO A 38 8.55 3.66 -6.18
N ARG A 39 8.51 4.98 -5.96
CA ARG A 39 7.33 5.65 -5.40
C ARG A 39 6.17 5.66 -6.38
N ARG A 40 6.43 5.90 -7.66
CA ARG A 40 5.40 5.84 -8.71
C ARG A 40 4.90 4.43 -8.89
N ARG A 41 5.83 3.46 -8.95
CA ARG A 41 5.50 2.03 -9.02
C ARG A 41 4.58 1.61 -7.89
N ALA A 42 4.82 2.08 -6.66
CA ALA A 42 4.01 1.76 -5.48
C ALA A 42 2.61 2.39 -5.45
N THR A 43 2.31 3.40 -6.27
CA THR A 43 1.02 4.13 -6.26
C THR A 43 -0.21 3.23 -6.36
N PRO A 44 -0.35 2.33 -7.37
CA PRO A 44 -1.50 1.44 -7.47
C PRO A 44 -1.63 0.51 -6.25
N LEU A 45 -0.52 0.01 -5.72
CA LEU A 45 -0.53 -0.81 -4.51
C LEU A 45 -1.02 -0.03 -3.29
N LEU A 46 -0.55 1.20 -3.07
CA LEU A 46 -1.01 2.03 -1.95
C LEU A 46 -2.51 2.30 -2.02
N GLY A 47 -3.05 2.56 -3.21
CA GLY A 47 -4.49 2.68 -3.44
C GLY A 47 -5.26 1.39 -3.13
N ALA A 48 -4.75 0.24 -3.57
CA ALA A 48 -5.35 -1.06 -3.29
C ALA A 48 -5.37 -1.38 -1.78
N LEU A 49 -4.30 -1.06 -1.06
CA LEU A 49 -4.22 -1.26 0.40
C LEU A 49 -5.14 -0.32 1.18
N GLU A 50 -5.42 0.88 0.67
CA GLU A 50 -6.44 1.77 1.24
C GLU A 50 -7.85 1.24 1.00
N ALA A 51 -8.15 0.80 -0.23
CA ALA A 51 -9.42 0.17 -0.58
C ALA A 51 -9.68 -1.09 0.24
N LEU A 52 -8.68 -1.97 0.40
CA LEU A 52 -8.81 -3.18 1.21
C LEU A 52 -9.07 -2.87 2.70
N ARG A 53 -8.45 -1.83 3.27
CA ARG A 53 -8.77 -1.39 4.65
C ARG A 53 -10.23 -0.95 4.77
N ARG A 54 -10.72 -0.17 3.80
CA ARG A 54 -12.13 0.24 3.75
C ARG A 54 -13.04 -0.98 3.60
N HIS A 55 -12.70 -1.92 2.73
CA HIS A 55 -13.48 -3.13 2.49
C HIS A 55 -13.66 -3.95 3.77
N ILE A 56 -12.56 -4.27 4.46
CA ILE A 56 -12.57 -5.01 5.73
C ILE A 56 -13.42 -4.29 6.78
N TYR A 57 -13.30 -2.97 6.90
CA TYR A 57 -14.14 -2.19 7.83
C TYR A 57 -15.63 -2.34 7.51
N LEU A 58 -16.02 -2.25 6.23
CA LEU A 58 -17.42 -2.39 5.82
C LEU A 58 -17.93 -3.81 6.10
N GLU A 59 -17.10 -4.84 5.84
CA GLU A 59 -17.44 -6.22 6.16
C GLU A 59 -17.65 -6.40 7.67
N GLU A 60 -16.67 -6.05 8.50
CA GLU A 60 -16.66 -6.39 9.92
C GLU A 60 -17.61 -5.54 10.76
N GLU A 61 -17.66 -4.23 10.51
CA GLU A 61 -18.44 -3.31 11.35
C GLU A 61 -19.88 -3.15 10.87
N ILE A 62 -20.14 -3.44 9.59
CA ILE A 62 -21.46 -3.19 8.98
C ILE A 62 -22.11 -4.48 8.50
N VAL A 63 -21.44 -5.33 7.72
CA VAL A 63 -22.10 -6.48 7.09
C VAL A 63 -22.23 -7.66 8.05
N PHE A 64 -21.12 -8.13 8.61
CA PHE A 64 -21.05 -9.33 9.43
C PHE A 64 -22.01 -9.33 10.64
N PRO A 65 -22.23 -8.21 11.36
CA PRO A 65 -23.18 -8.17 12.46
C PRO A 65 -24.63 -8.47 12.06
N HIS A 66 -24.97 -8.31 10.78
CA HIS A 66 -26.31 -8.52 10.25
C HIS A 66 -26.46 -9.86 9.50
N LEU A 67 -25.39 -10.65 9.38
CA LEU A 67 -25.47 -11.98 8.77
C LEU A 67 -26.10 -12.98 9.75
N PRO A 68 -26.94 -13.90 9.26
CA PRO A 68 -27.62 -14.86 10.13
C PRO A 68 -26.61 -15.83 10.75
N GLU A 69 -26.82 -16.14 12.03
CA GLU A 69 -26.12 -17.24 12.68
C GLU A 69 -26.43 -18.56 11.95
N GLY A 70 -25.40 -19.34 11.64
CA GLY A 70 -25.58 -20.55 10.84
C GLY A 70 -24.29 -21.10 10.23
N PRO A 71 -24.38 -21.83 9.10
CA PRO A 71 -23.23 -22.49 8.47
C PRO A 71 -22.04 -21.56 8.15
N LEU A 72 -22.28 -20.26 8.02
CA LEU A 72 -21.25 -19.25 7.74
C LEU A 72 -20.42 -18.86 8.96
N MET A 73 -20.80 -19.26 10.19
CA MET A 73 -20.11 -18.84 11.41
C MET A 73 -18.63 -19.24 11.42
N MET A 74 -18.32 -20.48 11.03
CA MET A 74 -16.93 -20.94 10.93
C MET A 74 -16.14 -20.17 9.87
N ALA A 75 -16.78 -19.80 8.76
CA ALA A 75 -16.15 -18.99 7.72
C ALA A 75 -15.87 -17.56 8.22
N MET A 76 -16.82 -16.93 8.92
CA MET A 76 -16.61 -15.59 9.50
C MET A 76 -15.49 -15.56 10.55
N MET A 77 -15.36 -16.62 11.36
CA MET A 77 -14.24 -16.74 12.32
C MET A 77 -12.87 -16.83 11.61
N VAL A 78 -12.81 -17.51 10.46
CA VAL A 78 -11.60 -17.54 9.62
C VAL A 78 -11.36 -16.15 9.02
N MET A 79 -12.38 -15.51 8.47
CA MET A 79 -12.27 -14.17 7.89
C MET A 79 -11.71 -13.16 8.91
N HIS A 80 -12.24 -13.08 10.13
CA HIS A 80 -11.72 -12.19 11.16
C HIS A 80 -10.24 -12.44 11.50
N ARG A 81 -9.83 -13.71 11.56
CA ARG A 81 -8.42 -14.06 11.79
C ARG A 81 -7.55 -13.57 10.64
N GLU A 82 -7.94 -13.88 9.41
CA GLU A 82 -7.18 -13.54 8.19
C GLU A 82 -7.17 -12.01 7.97
N HIS A 83 -8.26 -11.31 8.22
CA HIS A 83 -8.33 -9.85 8.20
C HIS A 83 -7.38 -9.22 9.21
N GLY A 84 -7.34 -9.72 10.45
CA GLY A 84 -6.38 -9.23 11.44
C GLY A 84 -4.92 -9.45 11.01
N GLU A 85 -4.64 -10.54 10.30
CA GLU A 85 -3.32 -10.82 9.73
C GLU A 85 -2.97 -9.92 8.54
N LEU A 86 -3.93 -9.73 7.63
CA LEU A 86 -3.83 -8.79 6.51
C LEU A 86 -3.58 -7.38 7.03
N TRP A 87 -4.34 -6.91 8.02
CA TRP A 87 -4.20 -5.57 8.59
C TRP A 87 -2.75 -5.27 9.03
N ARG A 88 -2.16 -6.19 9.81
CA ARG A 88 -0.76 -6.06 10.27
C ARG A 88 0.23 -6.04 9.11
N ARG A 89 0.01 -6.85 8.08
CA ARG A 89 0.87 -6.88 6.89
C ARG A 89 0.74 -5.59 6.07
N MET A 90 -0.47 -5.09 5.90
CA MET A 90 -0.71 -3.83 5.19
C MET A 90 -0.04 -2.65 5.89
N ASP A 91 -0.10 -2.58 7.22
CA ASP A 91 0.57 -1.52 7.98
C ASP A 91 2.09 -1.58 7.83
N ALA A 92 2.67 -2.78 7.94
CA ALA A 92 4.11 -2.97 7.75
C ALA A 92 4.55 -2.60 6.33
N LEU A 93 3.78 -3.01 5.31
CA LEU A 93 4.08 -2.74 3.91
C LEU A 93 3.95 -1.25 3.56
N VAL A 94 2.88 -0.59 4.01
CA VAL A 94 2.72 0.87 3.83
C VAL A 94 3.86 1.61 4.51
N GLY A 95 4.26 1.22 5.73
CA GLY A 95 5.39 1.81 6.43
C GLY A 95 6.70 1.71 5.63
N GLN A 96 6.98 0.55 5.03
CA GLN A 96 8.17 0.35 4.19
C GLN A 96 8.13 1.19 2.90
N LEU A 97 6.95 1.32 2.28
CA LEU A 97 6.79 2.07 1.03
C LEU A 97 6.82 3.59 1.23
N GLN A 98 6.49 4.06 2.43
CA GLN A 98 6.44 5.48 2.76
C GLN A 98 7.69 5.98 3.48
N ASP A 99 8.61 5.09 3.89
CA ASP A 99 9.85 5.46 4.57
C ASP A 99 10.76 6.29 3.63
N PRO A 100 10.96 7.59 3.90
CA PRO A 100 11.85 8.42 3.10
C PRO A 100 13.30 7.94 3.15
N ALA A 101 13.74 7.34 4.27
CA ALA A 101 15.11 6.85 4.45
C ALA A 101 15.42 5.60 3.61
N ALA A 102 14.40 4.91 3.09
CA ALA A 102 14.55 3.82 2.13
C ALA A 102 14.87 4.32 0.70
N SER A 103 14.66 5.61 0.44
CA SER A 103 15.12 6.28 -0.77
C SER A 103 16.55 6.74 -0.49
N GLY A 104 17.57 6.05 -1.01
CA GLY A 104 18.99 6.32 -0.74
C GLY A 104 19.54 7.66 -1.28
N ASP A 105 18.74 8.72 -1.28
CA ASP A 105 19.02 10.05 -1.82
C ASP A 105 18.98 11.15 -0.74
N ASP A 106 18.94 10.77 0.55
CA ASP A 106 18.98 11.65 1.73
C ASP A 106 20.36 12.33 1.96
N VAL A 107 21.10 12.59 0.88
CA VAL A 107 22.28 13.45 0.91
C VAL A 107 21.82 14.82 0.44
N ASP A 108 21.85 15.81 1.33
CA ASP A 108 21.54 17.19 0.96
C ASP A 108 22.49 17.69 -0.14
N ASP A 109 22.06 18.73 -0.86
CA ASP A 109 22.80 19.21 -2.03
C ASP A 109 24.22 19.70 -1.70
N ASP A 110 24.45 20.20 -0.49
CA ASP A 110 25.77 20.66 -0.04
C ASP A 110 26.70 19.47 0.23
N GLU A 111 26.19 18.45 0.92
CA GLU A 111 26.90 17.20 1.19
C GLU A 111 27.18 16.44 -0.12
N ARG A 112 26.24 16.47 -1.08
CA ARG A 112 26.39 15.89 -2.42
C ARG A 112 27.46 16.63 -3.23
N ALA A 113 27.41 17.96 -3.26
CA ALA A 113 28.43 18.78 -3.92
C ALA A 113 29.82 18.55 -3.31
N ARG A 114 29.89 18.39 -1.98
CA ARG A 114 31.13 18.09 -1.27
C ARG A 114 31.71 16.73 -1.66
N VAL A 115 30.88 15.69 -1.76
CA VAL A 115 31.31 14.35 -2.21
C VAL A 115 31.83 14.41 -3.65
N LEU A 116 31.12 15.09 -4.55
CA LEU A 116 31.54 15.23 -5.95
C LEU A 116 32.89 15.96 -6.08
N ALA A 117 33.09 17.05 -5.33
CA ALA A 117 34.35 17.79 -5.32
C ALA A 117 35.53 16.95 -4.80
N LEU A 118 35.30 16.09 -3.80
CA LEU A 118 36.32 15.16 -3.29
C LEU A 118 36.69 14.08 -4.32
N LEU A 119 35.71 13.55 -5.04
CA LEU A 119 35.92 12.55 -6.09
C LEU A 119 36.68 13.14 -7.29
N GLU A 120 36.36 14.36 -7.69
CA GLU A 120 37.03 15.05 -8.80
C GLU A 120 38.46 15.49 -8.43
N GLY A 121 38.65 16.02 -7.22
CA GLY A 121 39.94 16.51 -6.74
C GLY A 121 40.89 15.41 -6.25
N GLY A 122 40.39 14.19 -6.01
CA GLY A 122 41.16 13.02 -5.58
C GLY A 122 41.96 13.20 -4.27
N THR A 123 41.71 14.28 -3.53
CA THR A 123 42.50 14.69 -2.37
C THR A 123 41.63 14.68 -1.13
N LEU A 124 42.03 13.90 -0.14
CA LEU A 124 41.33 13.82 1.14
C LEU A 124 41.58 15.07 2.00
N PRO A 125 40.67 15.41 2.94
CA PRO A 125 40.85 16.54 3.83
C PRO A 125 42.17 16.44 4.63
N PRO A 126 42.89 17.55 4.84
CA PRO A 126 44.10 17.56 5.64
C PRO A 126 43.85 16.98 7.05
N GLY A 127 44.73 16.06 7.48
CA GLY A 127 44.63 15.42 8.79
C GLY A 127 43.62 14.29 8.89
N TRP A 128 42.99 13.88 7.77
CA TRP A 128 42.18 12.68 7.74
C TRP A 128 43.03 11.43 7.99
N VAL A 129 42.51 10.53 8.83
CA VAL A 129 43.08 9.20 9.11
C VAL A 129 41.93 8.20 9.13
N CYS A 130 42.07 7.07 8.43
CA CYS A 130 41.13 5.97 8.53
C CYS A 130 41.18 5.41 9.96
N ARG A 131 40.07 5.47 10.70
CA ARG A 131 40.05 5.11 12.12
C ARG A 131 40.23 3.61 12.38
N ASP A 132 39.99 2.78 11.37
CA ASP A 132 40.05 1.32 11.42
C ASP A 132 41.13 0.74 10.47
N ALA A 133 42.19 1.50 10.20
CA ALA A 133 43.32 1.06 9.37
C ALA A 133 44.19 -0.02 10.03
#